data_AF-A0A268U2B8-F1
#
_entry.id   AF-A0A268U2B8-F1
#
_cell.length_a   1.000
_cell.length_b   1.000
_cell.length_c   1.000
_cell.angle_alpha   90.00
_cell.angle_beta   90.00
_cell.angle_gamma   90.00
#
_symmetry.space_group_name_H-M   'P 1'
#
loop_
_entity.id
_entity.type
_entity.pdbx_description
1 polymer ?
#
loop_
_entity_poly.entity_id
_entity_poly.type
_entity_poly.pdbx_seq_one_letter_code
_entity_poly.pdbx_strand_id
1 'polypeptide(L)'
;MEEDSIKVSSWIDNMKVALLEKDSKKAFLLTQDLPAFKEGTNIEDLNIVLDLIKEAINLLEDERALTKSNLDKIKQAKKFFK
;
A
#
# COMPACT_ATOMS: atom_id res chain seq x y z
N MET A 1 7.36 -15.03 -22.34
CA MET A 1 6.09 -14.28 -22.21
C MET A 1 5.26 -14.78 -21.03
N GLU A 2 5.22 -16.09 -20.73
CA GLU A 2 4.47 -16.64 -19.58
C GLU A 2 5.00 -16.27 -18.19
N GLU A 3 6.31 -16.23 -17.96
CA GLU A 3 6.86 -15.94 -16.61
C GLU A 3 6.54 -14.52 -16.10
N ASP A 4 6.40 -13.54 -16.99
CA ASP A 4 6.17 -12.14 -16.60
C ASP A 4 4.70 -11.90 -16.20
N SER A 5 3.75 -12.57 -16.84
CA SER A 5 2.33 -12.53 -16.47
C SER A 5 2.08 -13.15 -15.09
N ILE A 6 2.80 -14.23 -14.76
CA ILE A 6 2.76 -14.86 -13.43
C ILE A 6 3.28 -13.90 -12.35
N LYS A 7 4.30 -13.10 -12.64
CA LYS A 7 4.83 -12.11 -11.69
C LYS A 7 3.86 -10.96 -11.42
N VAL A 8 3.18 -10.45 -12.44
CA VAL A 8 2.16 -9.40 -12.27
C VAL A 8 0.97 -9.93 -11.47
N SER A 9 0.47 -11.13 -11.76
CA SER A 9 -0.62 -11.75 -11.00
C SER A 9 -0.24 -11.98 -9.54
N SER A 10 0.96 -12.51 -9.28
CA SER A 10 1.42 -12.74 -7.90
C SER A 10 1.58 -11.43 -7.13
N TRP A 11 2.06 -10.36 -7.78
CA TRP A 11 2.12 -9.03 -7.16
C TRP A 11 0.73 -8.51 -6.82
N ILE A 12 -0.23 -8.62 -7.75
CA ILE A 12 -1.63 -8.20 -7.55
C ILE A 12 -2.24 -8.94 -6.35
N ASP A 13 -2.07 -10.25 -6.26
CA ASP A 13 -2.61 -11.05 -5.18
C ASP A 13 -1.98 -10.70 -3.83
N ASN A 14 -0.65 -10.55 -3.79
CA ASN A 14 0.06 -10.13 -2.59
C ASN A 14 -0.36 -8.74 -2.11
N MET A 15 -0.59 -7.82 -3.06
CA MET A 15 -1.02 -6.46 -2.77
C MET A 15 -2.45 -6.44 -2.22
N LYS A 16 -3.36 -7.21 -2.83
CA LYS A 16 -4.73 -7.40 -2.30
C LYS A 16 -4.73 -7.95 -0.88
N VAL A 17 -3.91 -8.97 -0.60
CA VAL A 17 -3.78 -9.54 0.75
C VAL A 17 -3.27 -8.48 1.73
N ALA A 18 -2.22 -7.73 1.38
CA ALA A 18 -1.67 -6.70 2.25
C ALA A 18 -2.70 -5.59 2.58
N LEU A 19 -3.48 -5.16 1.59
CA LEU A 19 -4.54 -4.17 1.76
C LEU A 19 -5.69 -4.71 2.62
N LEU A 20 -6.13 -5.97 2.41
CA LEU A 20 -7.17 -6.61 3.21
C LEU A 20 -6.77 -6.76 4.68
N GLU A 21 -5.50 -7.11 4.93
CA GLU A 21 -4.93 -7.22 6.28
C GLU A 21 -4.65 -5.85 6.92
N LYS A 22 -4.82 -4.75 6.15
CA LYS A 22 -4.42 -3.39 6.54
C LYS A 22 -2.94 -3.30 6.96
N ASP A 23 -2.11 -4.16 6.39
CA ASP A 23 -0.66 -4.14 6.61
C ASP A 23 -0.02 -3.07 5.74
N SER A 24 0.00 -1.85 6.26
CA SER A 24 0.55 -0.67 5.60
C SER A 24 2.04 -0.81 5.25
N LYS A 25 2.81 -1.55 6.07
CA LYS A 25 4.24 -1.77 5.83
C LYS A 25 4.44 -2.69 4.63
N LYS A 26 3.70 -3.79 4.59
CA LYS A 26 3.74 -4.74 3.47
C LYS A 26 3.22 -4.11 2.18
N ALA A 27 2.12 -3.36 2.25
CA ALA A 27 1.61 -2.60 1.12
C ALA A 27 2.65 -1.60 0.60
N PHE A 28 3.31 -0.84 1.48
CA PHE A 28 4.38 0.08 1.09
C PHE A 28 5.54 -0.65 0.39
N LEU A 29 6.05 -1.74 0.96
CA LEU A 29 7.15 -2.51 0.35
C LEU A 29 6.78 -3.01 -1.04
N LEU A 30 5.55 -3.49 -1.24
CA LEU A 30 5.04 -3.93 -2.54
C LEU A 30 4.96 -2.78 -3.55
N THR A 31 4.65 -1.54 -3.13
CA THR A 31 4.75 -0.38 -4.05
C THR A 31 6.17 0.01 -4.45
N GLN A 32 7.19 -0.39 -3.66
CA GLN A 32 8.60 -0.15 -4.02
C GLN A 32 9.15 -1.24 -4.95
N ASP A 33 8.56 -2.44 -4.89
CA ASP A 33 8.91 -3.59 -5.72
C ASP A 33 7.82 -3.84 -6.78
N LEU A 34 7.68 -2.91 -7.72
CA LEU A 34 6.71 -3.02 -8.80
C LEU A 34 7.15 -4.07 -9.82
N PRO A 35 6.22 -4.87 -10.36
CA PRO A 35 6.55 -5.83 -11.41
C PRO A 35 6.95 -5.09 -12.68
N ALA A 36 7.86 -5.68 -13.46
CA ALA A 36 8.34 -5.08 -14.70
C ALA A 36 7.26 -5.12 -15.79
N PHE A 37 6.59 -3.99 -16.02
CA PHE A 37 5.63 -3.83 -17.12
C PHE A 37 6.37 -3.67 -18.45
N LYS A 38 6.04 -4.50 -19.44
CA LYS A 38 6.60 -4.44 -20.80
C LYS A 38 5.55 -3.99 -21.81
N GLU A 39 6.00 -3.57 -22.99
CA GLU A 39 5.13 -3.36 -24.15
C GLU A 39 4.34 -4.63 -24.44
N GLY A 40 3.00 -4.54 -24.41
CA GLY A 40 2.09 -5.68 -24.53
C GLY A 40 1.47 -6.17 -23.22
N THR A 41 1.75 -5.52 -22.08
CA THR A 41 1.02 -5.78 -20.83
C THR A 41 -0.46 -5.45 -21.01
N ASN A 42 -1.35 -6.32 -20.52
CA ASN A 42 -2.80 -6.08 -20.58
C ASN A 42 -3.14 -4.79 -19.84
N ILE A 43 -3.89 -3.90 -20.50
CA ILE A 43 -4.35 -2.63 -19.93
C ILE A 43 -5.23 -2.84 -18.69
N GLU A 44 -5.97 -3.95 -18.64
CA GLU A 44 -6.80 -4.31 -17.48
C GLU A 44 -5.94 -4.57 -16.24
N ASP A 45 -4.85 -5.32 -16.39
CA ASP A 45 -3.92 -5.59 -15.29
C ASP A 45 -3.25 -4.30 -14.80
N LEU A 46 -2.90 -3.40 -15.72
CA LEU A 46 -2.36 -2.09 -15.38
C LEU A 46 -3.35 -1.23 -14.59
N ASN A 47 -4.63 -1.26 -14.97
CA ASN A 47 -5.68 -0.54 -14.23
C ASN A 47 -5.87 -1.12 -12.82
N ILE A 48 -5.86 -2.45 -12.68
CA ILE A 48 -5.93 -3.12 -11.37
C ILE A 48 -4.74 -2.71 -10.49
N VAL A 49 -3.52 -2.74 -11.04
CA VAL A 49 -2.33 -2.30 -10.30
C VAL A 49 -2.45 -0.85 -9.86
N LEU A 50 -2.89 0.04 -10.76
CA LEU A 50 -3.05 1.46 -10.45
C LEU A 50 -4.03 1.66 -9.29
N ASP A 51 -5.16 0.95 -9.29
CA ASP A 51 -6.17 1.10 -8.25
C ASP A 51 -5.67 0.53 -6.91
N LEU A 52 -4.95 -0.59 -6.91
CA LEU A 52 -4.32 -1.13 -5.70
C LEU A 52 -3.26 -0.17 -5.13
N ILE A 53 -2.49 0.52 -5.97
CA ILE A 53 -1.54 1.54 -5.51
C ILE A 53 -2.28 2.73 -4.87
N LYS A 54 -3.39 3.19 -5.44
CA LYS A 54 -4.20 4.26 -4.84
C LYS A 54 -4.74 3.83 -3.47
N GLU A 55 -5.22 2.61 -3.34
CA GLU A 55 -5.69 2.06 -2.06
C GLU A 55 -4.55 2.00 -1.03
N ALA A 56 -3.34 1.66 -1.44
CA ALA A 56 -2.16 1.66 -0.58
C ALA A 56 -1.80 3.07 -0.08
N ILE A 57 -1.89 4.06 -0.97
CA ILE A 57 -1.68 5.48 -0.61
C ILE A 57 -2.70 5.88 0.46
N ASN A 58 -3.98 5.59 0.25
CA ASN A 58 -5.03 5.91 1.23
C ASN A 58 -4.76 5.24 2.58
N LEU A 59 -4.38 3.96 2.58
CA LEU A 59 -4.03 3.23 3.81
C LEU A 59 -2.88 3.90 4.58
N LEU A 60 -1.84 4.34 3.86
CA LEU A 60 -0.68 5.03 4.45
C LEU A 60 -1.03 6.42 4.99
N GLU A 61 -1.90 7.15 4.29
CA GLU A 61 -2.40 8.45 4.75
C GLU A 61 -3.23 8.34 6.02
N ASP A 62 -4.10 7.32 6.09
CA ASP A 62 -4.90 7.02 7.28
C ASP A 62 -4.01 6.68 8.49
N GLU A 63 -3.00 5.83 8.31
CA GLU A 63 -2.07 5.49 9.39
C GLU A 63 -1.26 6.71 9.86
N ARG A 64 -0.83 7.57 8.93
CA ARG A 64 -0.17 8.83 9.25
C ARG A 64 -1.08 9.75 10.07
N ALA A 65 -2.34 9.89 9.68
CA ALA A 65 -3.32 10.72 10.38
C ALA A 65 -3.57 10.20 11.80
N LEU A 66 -3.73 8.89 11.96
CA LEU A 66 -3.90 8.24 13.26
C LEU A 66 -2.68 8.46 14.17
N THR A 67 -1.48 8.25 13.62
CA THR A 67 -0.21 8.46 14.35
C THR A 67 -0.08 9.90 14.83
N LYS A 68 -0.39 10.87 13.96
CA LYS A 68 -0.37 12.29 14.33
C LYS A 68 -1.35 12.59 15.46
N SER A 69 -2.58 12.09 15.37
CA SER A 69 -3.60 12.25 16.43
C SER A 69 -3.13 11.68 17.77
N ASN A 70 -2.52 10.50 17.76
CA ASN A 70 -2.00 9.87 18.97
C ASN A 70 -0.84 10.67 19.58
N LEU A 71 0.07 11.19 18.76
CA LEU A 71 1.15 12.07 19.23
C LEU A 71 0.61 13.35 19.87
N ASP A 72 -0.42 13.96 19.28
CA ASP A 72 -1.03 15.17 19.82
C ASP A 72 -1.73 14.90 21.17
N LYS A 73 -2.42 13.75 21.32
CA LYS A 73 -2.98 13.30 22.60
C LYS A 73 -1.88 13.10 23.65
N ILE A 74 -0.77 12.45 23.29
CA ILE A 74 0.38 12.25 24.19
C ILE A 74 0.97 13.60 24.63
N LYS A 75 1.13 14.56 23.71
CA LYS A 75 1.61 15.91 24.04
C LYS A 75 0.67 16.64 25.00
N GLN A 76 -0.64 16.53 24.78
CA GLN A 76 -1.64 17.12 25.68
C GLN A 76 -1.58 16.47 27.07
N ALA A 77 -1.58 15.13 27.15
CA ALA A 77 -1.44 14.40 28.41
C ALA A 77 -0.17 14.81 29.18
N LYS A 78 0.97 14.93 28.49
CA LYS A 78 2.23 15.41 29.10
C LYS A 78 2.14 16.83 29.65
N LYS A 79 1.31 17.71 29.09
CA LYS A 79 1.07 19.05 29.64
C LYS A 79 0.25 19.03 30.92
N PHE A 80 -0.58 18.01 31.15
CA PHE A 80 -1.36 17.88 32.40
C PHE A 80 -0.53 17.43 33.59
N PHE A 81 0.56 16.69 33.36
CA PHE A 81 1.46 16.21 34.41
C PHE A 81 2.65 17.17 34.68
N LYS A 82 2.59 18.38 34.15
CA LYS A 82 3.64 19.41 34.29
C LYS A 82 3.03 20.68 34.87
#